data_AF-A0A7Y3B8H5-F1
#
_entry.id   AF-A0A7Y3B8H5-F1
#
_cell.length_a   1.000
_cell.length_b   1.000
_cell.length_c   1.000
_cell.angle_alpha   90.00
_cell.angle_beta   90.00
_cell.angle_gamma   90.00
#
_symmetry.space_group_name_H-M   'P 1'
#
loop_
_entity.id
_entity.type
_entity.pdbx_description
1 polymer ?
#
loop_
_entity_poly.entity_id
_entity_poly.type
_entity_poly.pdbx_seq_one_letter_code
_entity_poly.pdbx_strand_id
1 'polypeptide(L)'
;MKILLKKLSSRSPNWKKCENSRSINIIHSYVGDIKKSLSIVINKISYAKNEAKNAKETAANIKCLKTAENADDAKNYIHDARSKISDASRELHRAGYEYDFNKLSFHMSKKKDYINQTLIRMNYALIELQDSLVSLEDCNKK
;
A
#
# COMPACT_ATOMS: atom_id res chain seq x y z
N MET A 1 2.47 -10.30 -4.47
CA MET A 1 1.72 -9.24 -3.74
C MET A 1 0.72 -9.75 -2.67
N LYS A 2 0.04 -10.90 -2.85
CA LYS A 2 -0.90 -11.45 -1.85
C LYS A 2 -0.31 -11.62 -0.44
N ILE A 3 0.94 -12.08 -0.31
CA ILE A 3 1.69 -12.19 0.96
C ILE A 3 1.92 -10.82 1.62
N LEU A 4 1.97 -9.75 0.82
CA LEU A 4 2.23 -8.37 1.24
C LEU A 4 0.98 -7.70 1.79
N LEU A 5 -0.15 -7.85 1.09
CA LEU A 5 -1.45 -7.51 1.63
C LEU A 5 -1.71 -8.29 2.92
N LYS A 6 -1.33 -9.58 2.97
CA LYS A 6 -1.35 -10.37 4.20
C LYS A 6 -0.44 -9.80 5.29
N LYS A 7 0.76 -9.29 4.98
CA LYS A 7 1.66 -8.65 5.96
C LYS A 7 1.20 -7.26 6.42
N LEU A 8 0.51 -6.51 5.56
CA LEU A 8 -0.14 -5.23 5.90
C LEU A 8 -1.43 -5.44 6.70
N SER A 9 -2.19 -6.50 6.40
CA SER A 9 -3.45 -6.84 7.07
C SER A 9 -3.24 -7.68 8.33
N SER A 10 -2.19 -8.51 8.38
CA SER A 10 -1.67 -9.12 9.60
C SER A 10 -0.96 -8.03 10.40
N ARG A 11 -1.79 -7.19 11.03
CA ARG A 11 -1.41 -6.24 12.07
C ARG A 11 -0.28 -6.86 12.88
N SER A 12 0.93 -6.33 12.71
CA SER A 12 2.11 -6.75 13.48
C SER A 12 1.70 -6.90 14.96
N PRO A 13 2.18 -7.91 15.71
CA PRO A 13 1.84 -8.04 17.13
C PRO A 13 2.07 -6.73 17.92
N ASN A 14 3.05 -5.93 17.48
CA ASN A 14 3.35 -4.60 18.01
C ASN A 14 2.25 -3.57 17.70
N TRP A 15 1.53 -3.73 16.59
CA TRP A 15 0.40 -2.89 16.21
C TRP A 15 -0.82 -3.09 17.10
N LYS A 16 -1.18 -4.33 17.44
CA LYS A 16 -2.29 -4.61 18.36
C LYS A 16 -1.98 -4.09 19.77
N LYS A 17 -0.73 -4.26 20.22
CA LYS A 17 -0.27 -3.72 21.51
C LYS A 17 -0.30 -2.19 21.53
N CYS A 18 0.08 -1.54 20.43
CA CYS A 18 0.01 -0.10 20.26
C CYS A 18 -1.45 0.42 20.26
N GLU A 19 -2.36 -0.22 19.50
CA GLU A 19 -3.78 0.17 19.44
C GLU A 19 -4.50 0.03 20.80
N ASN A 20 -4.09 -0.93 21.63
CA ASN A 20 -4.72 -1.21 22.92
C ASN A 20 -4.01 -0.52 24.10
N SER A 21 -2.90 0.18 23.85
CA SER A 21 -2.13 0.85 24.90
C SER A 21 -2.74 2.20 25.25
N ARG A 22 -2.92 2.47 26.55
CA ARG A 22 -3.17 3.82 27.08
C ARG A 22 -1.89 4.56 27.46
N SER A 23 -0.73 3.94 27.27
CA SER A 23 0.58 4.53 27.58
C SER A 23 1.21 5.12 26.33
N ILE A 24 1.48 6.43 26.40
CA ILE A 24 2.19 7.21 25.39
C ILE A 24 3.57 6.62 25.13
N ASN A 25 4.31 6.25 26.18
CA ASN A 25 5.64 5.67 26.07
C ASN A 25 5.63 4.35 25.29
N ILE A 26 4.63 3.50 25.54
CA ILE A 26 4.45 2.26 24.78
C ILE A 26 4.12 2.57 23.32
N ILE A 27 3.24 3.53 23.05
CA ILE A 27 2.90 3.92 21.68
C ILE A 27 4.14 4.43 20.94
N HIS A 28 4.91 5.36 21.53
CA HIS A 28 6.17 5.86 20.99
C HIS A 28 7.18 4.75 20.71
N SER A 29 7.32 3.77 21.60
CA SER A 29 8.23 2.64 21.40
C SER A 29 7.89 1.82 20.14
N TYR A 30 6.61 1.74 19.77
CA TYR A 30 6.16 1.00 18.58
C TYR A 30 6.15 1.83 17.29
N VAL A 31 6.14 3.17 17.38
CA VAL A 31 6.15 4.05 16.19
C VAL A 31 7.33 3.72 15.26
N GLY A 32 8.52 3.45 15.82
CA GLY A 32 9.72 3.10 15.05
C GLY A 32 9.54 1.82 14.21
N ASP A 33 9.01 0.76 14.80
CA ASP A 33 8.76 -0.52 14.12
C ASP A 33 7.71 -0.39 13.02
N ILE A 34 6.67 0.40 13.29
CA ILE A 34 5.62 0.67 12.31
C ILE A 34 6.20 1.47 11.14
N LYS A 35 7.05 2.48 11.39
CA LYS A 35 7.74 3.25 10.33
C LYS A 35 8.59 2.36 9.42
N LYS A 36 9.36 1.43 10.01
CA LYS A 36 10.15 0.44 9.25
C LYS A 36 9.24 -0.41 8.35
N SER A 37 8.11 -0.88 8.89
CA SER A 37 7.15 -1.68 8.14
C SER A 37 6.52 -0.91 6.97
N LEU A 38 6.17 0.36 7.18
CA LEU A 38 5.63 1.23 6.12
C LEU A 38 6.64 1.48 5.01
N SER A 39 7.92 1.69 5.35
CA SER A 39 8.99 1.87 4.35
C SER A 39 9.12 0.65 3.43
N ILE A 40 9.11 -0.56 4.00
CA ILE A 40 9.13 -1.81 3.23
C ILE A 40 7.93 -1.86 2.25
N VAL A 41 6.75 -1.45 2.71
CA VAL A 41 5.54 -1.43 1.88
C VAL A 41 5.66 -0.41 0.74
N ILE A 42 6.14 0.80 1.02
CA ILE A 42 6.35 1.85 0.01
C ILE A 42 7.28 1.35 -1.10
N ASN A 43 8.38 0.70 -0.75
CA ASN A 43 9.30 0.13 -1.74
C ASN A 43 8.59 -0.90 -2.62
N LYS A 44 7.76 -1.75 -2.04
CA LYS A 44 7.00 -2.77 -2.75
C LYS A 44 5.90 -2.22 -3.65
N ILE A 45 5.22 -1.16 -3.23
CA ILE A 45 4.30 -0.40 -4.08
C ILE A 45 5.06 0.20 -5.28
N SER A 46 6.30 0.65 -5.07
CA SER A 46 7.15 1.16 -6.16
C SER A 46 7.49 0.07 -7.18
N TYR A 47 7.85 -1.14 -6.73
CA TYR A 47 8.09 -2.28 -7.62
C TYR A 47 6.84 -2.64 -8.42
N ALA A 48 5.67 -2.73 -7.78
CA ALA A 48 4.41 -3.00 -8.46
C ALA A 48 4.08 -1.96 -9.53
N LYS A 49 4.37 -0.68 -9.26
CA LYS A 49 4.17 0.40 -10.25
C LYS A 49 5.01 0.17 -11.51
N ASN A 50 6.24 -0.27 -11.34
CA ASN A 50 7.13 -0.57 -12.46
C ASN A 50 6.65 -1.79 -13.24
N GLU A 51 6.17 -2.84 -12.57
CA GLU A 51 5.56 -4.01 -13.23
C GLU A 51 4.35 -3.62 -14.07
N ALA A 52 3.42 -2.82 -13.53
CA ALA A 52 2.25 -2.34 -14.26
C ALA A 52 2.65 -1.46 -15.48
N LYS A 53 3.66 -0.60 -15.31
CA LYS A 53 4.21 0.19 -16.42
C LYS A 53 4.77 -0.70 -17.53
N ASN A 54 5.58 -1.71 -17.17
CA ASN A 54 6.18 -2.62 -18.16
C ASN A 54 5.10 -3.44 -18.89
N ALA A 55 4.08 -3.91 -18.16
CA ALA A 55 2.94 -4.62 -18.76
C ALA A 55 2.21 -3.74 -19.78
N LYS A 56 1.95 -2.47 -19.44
CA LYS A 56 1.35 -1.49 -20.35
C LYS A 56 2.18 -1.30 -21.62
N GLU A 57 3.47 -1.02 -21.47
CA GLU A 57 4.36 -0.77 -22.61
C GLU A 57 4.46 -1.99 -23.52
N THR A 58 4.58 -3.19 -22.93
CA THR A 58 4.60 -4.46 -23.68
C THR A 58 3.30 -4.66 -24.45
N ALA A 59 2.15 -4.49 -23.77
CA ALA A 59 0.84 -4.63 -24.39
C ALA A 59 0.61 -3.65 -25.53
N ALA A 60 1.01 -2.38 -25.36
CA ALA A 60 0.92 -1.38 -26.41
C ALA A 60 1.78 -1.73 -27.62
N ASN A 61 3.00 -2.24 -27.41
CA ASN A 61 3.92 -2.63 -28.48
C ASN A 61 3.36 -3.77 -29.34
N ILE A 62 2.66 -4.74 -28.73
CA ILE A 62 1.99 -5.83 -29.46
C ILE A 62 0.54 -5.47 -29.87
N LYS A 63 0.15 -4.20 -29.75
CA LYS A 63 -1.20 -3.69 -30.09
C LYS A 63 -2.35 -4.38 -29.33
N CYS A 64 -2.08 -4.90 -28.14
CA CYS A 64 -3.05 -5.48 -27.24
C CYS A 64 -3.69 -4.38 -26.37
N LEU A 65 -4.52 -3.54 -26.98
CA LEU A 65 -4.98 -2.27 -26.41
C LEU A 65 -5.72 -2.43 -25.07
N LYS A 66 -6.64 -3.39 -24.96
CA LYS A 66 -7.37 -3.65 -23.71
C LYS A 66 -6.44 -4.00 -22.54
N THR A 67 -5.38 -4.75 -22.81
CA THR A 67 -4.37 -5.07 -21.78
C THR A 67 -3.57 -3.84 -21.39
N ALA A 68 -3.26 -2.96 -22.34
CA ALA A 68 -2.56 -1.71 -22.05
C ALA A 68 -3.44 -0.77 -21.19
N GLU A 69 -4.76 -0.76 -21.40
CA GLU A 69 -5.73 -0.03 -20.60
C GLU A 69 -5.80 -0.57 -19.16
N ASN A 70 -6.02 -1.88 -18.99
CA ASN A 70 -6.05 -2.50 -17.66
C ASN A 70 -4.73 -2.28 -16.88
N ALA A 71 -3.59 -2.35 -17.56
CA ALA A 71 -2.30 -2.09 -16.93
C ALA A 71 -2.11 -0.62 -16.52
N ASP A 72 -2.74 0.31 -17.25
CA ASP A 72 -2.79 1.72 -16.86
C ASP A 72 -3.67 1.95 -15.64
N ASP A 73 -4.82 1.28 -15.57
CA ASP A 73 -5.72 1.32 -14.41
C ASP A 73 -5.04 0.73 -13.16
N ALA A 74 -4.35 -0.40 -13.30
CA ALA A 74 -3.52 -0.95 -12.24
C ALA A 74 -2.50 0.08 -11.72
N LYS A 75 -1.80 0.76 -12.63
CA LYS A 75 -0.82 1.80 -12.30
C LYS A 75 -1.47 2.99 -11.57
N ASN A 76 -2.68 3.38 -11.95
CA ASN A 76 -3.42 4.47 -11.30
C ASN A 76 -3.81 4.08 -9.86
N TYR A 77 -4.34 2.88 -9.65
CA TYR A 77 -4.61 2.38 -8.29
C TYR A 77 -3.35 2.26 -7.43
N ILE A 78 -2.22 1.85 -8.00
CA ILE A 78 -0.92 1.79 -7.30
C ILE A 78 -0.44 3.19 -6.91
N HIS A 79 -0.63 4.18 -7.79
CA HIS A 79 -0.32 5.57 -7.50
C HIS A 79 -1.14 6.09 -6.30
N ASP A 80 -2.44 5.84 -6.29
CA ASP A 80 -3.32 6.20 -5.18
C ASP A 80 -2.92 5.51 -3.87
N ALA A 81 -2.62 4.21 -3.93
CA ALA A 81 -2.11 3.46 -2.79
C ALA A 81 -0.82 4.08 -2.23
N ARG A 82 0.11 4.50 -3.11
CA ARG A 82 1.35 5.17 -2.72
C ARG A 82 1.08 6.50 -2.00
N SER A 83 0.12 7.27 -2.49
CA SER A 83 -0.28 8.53 -1.85
C SER A 83 -0.80 8.26 -0.43
N LYS A 84 -1.75 7.33 -0.27
CA LYS A 84 -2.33 7.00 1.04
C LYS A 84 -1.31 6.45 2.03
N ILE A 85 -0.41 5.57 1.61
CA ILE A 85 0.62 5.05 2.52
C ILE A 85 1.61 6.14 2.95
N SER A 86 1.84 7.16 2.10
CA SER A 86 2.68 8.32 2.44
C SER A 86 1.99 9.19 3.48
N ASP A 87 0.67 9.39 3.38
CA ASP A 87 -0.12 10.08 4.39
C ASP A 87 -0.14 9.31 5.72
N ALA A 88 -0.25 7.98 5.68
CA ALA A 88 -0.08 7.14 6.86
C ALA A 88 1.30 7.34 7.52
N SER A 89 2.37 7.40 6.73
CA SER A 89 3.72 7.67 7.23
C SER A 89 3.82 9.03 7.92
N ARG A 90 3.15 10.06 7.37
CA ARG A 90 3.11 11.41 7.93
C ARG A 90 2.38 11.46 9.27
N GLU A 91 1.21 10.83 9.37
CA GLU A 91 0.47 10.75 10.63
C GLU A 91 1.24 9.97 11.69
N LEU A 92 1.93 8.89 11.30
CA LEU A 92 2.79 8.16 12.19
C LEU A 92 4.03 8.96 12.64
N HIS A 93 4.55 9.82 11.76
CA HIS A 93 5.61 10.74 12.13
C HIS A 93 5.12 11.71 13.21
N ARG A 94 3.95 12.34 13.02
CA ARG A 94 3.31 13.23 14.02
C ARG A 94 3.07 12.52 15.34
N ALA A 95 2.51 11.32 15.31
CA ALA A 95 2.29 10.49 16.49
C ALA A 95 3.58 10.16 17.26
N GLY A 96 4.74 10.15 16.62
CA GLY A 96 6.02 9.86 17.29
C GLY A 96 6.55 10.98 18.19
N TYR A 97 5.95 12.16 18.14
CA TYR A 97 6.36 13.34 18.91
C TYR A 97 5.20 13.94 19.73
N GLU A 98 4.08 13.23 19.83
CA GLU A 98 2.86 13.74 20.48
C GLU A 98 2.71 13.16 21.88
N TYR A 99 2.62 14.06 22.87
CA TYR A 99 2.52 13.72 24.30
C TYR A 99 1.12 13.98 24.87
N ASP A 100 0.21 14.57 24.10
CA ASP A 100 -1.21 14.58 24.40
C ASP A 100 -1.85 13.28 23.92
N PHE A 101 -2.45 12.52 24.84
CA PHE A 101 -3.03 11.23 24.52
C PHE A 101 -4.16 11.30 23.48
N ASN A 102 -4.99 12.34 23.51
CA ASN A 102 -6.11 12.49 22.58
C ASN A 102 -5.60 12.79 21.16
N LYS A 103 -4.62 13.69 21.03
CA LYS A 103 -3.97 13.99 19.74
C LYS A 103 -3.20 12.78 19.21
N LEU A 104 -2.49 12.08 20.08
CA LEU A 104 -1.78 10.84 19.73
C LEU A 104 -2.75 9.79 19.18
N SER A 105 -3.86 9.57 19.89
CA SER A 105 -4.94 8.67 19.46
C SER A 105 -5.54 9.08 18.11
N PHE A 106 -5.76 10.39 17.90
CA PHE A 106 -6.23 10.94 16.63
C PHE A 106 -5.27 10.62 15.46
N HIS A 107 -3.97 10.91 15.61
CA HIS A 107 -2.96 10.61 14.59
C HIS A 107 -2.88 9.11 14.30
N MET A 108 -2.93 8.27 15.34
CA MET A 108 -2.92 6.81 15.18
C MET A 108 -4.17 6.28 14.46
N SER A 109 -5.33 6.90 14.71
CA SER A 109 -6.57 6.60 14.01
C SER A 109 -6.51 6.98 12.52
N LYS A 110 -6.06 8.20 12.20
CA LYS A 110 -5.86 8.66 10.81
C LYS A 110 -4.86 7.79 10.06
N LYS A 111 -3.75 7.43 10.70
CA LYS A 111 -2.78 6.47 10.15
C LYS A 111 -3.47 5.17 9.72
N LYS A 112 -4.28 4.59 10.62
CA LYS A 112 -5.00 3.32 10.37
C LYS A 112 -5.95 3.43 9.19
N ASP A 113 -6.71 4.52 9.12
CA ASP A 113 -7.62 4.80 8.00
C ASP A 113 -6.85 4.83 6.66
N TYR A 114 -5.75 5.57 6.57
CA TYR A 114 -4.94 5.63 5.36
C TYR A 114 -4.31 4.28 4.95
N ILE A 115 -3.95 3.43 5.90
CA ILE A 115 -3.51 2.06 5.57
C ILE A 115 -4.64 1.21 5.04
N ASN A 116 -5.85 1.32 5.60
CA ASN A 116 -7.01 0.60 5.08
C ASN A 116 -7.32 1.05 3.64
N GLN A 117 -7.26 2.36 3.38
CA GLN A 117 -7.41 2.89 2.02
C GLN A 117 -6.30 2.38 1.09
N THR A 118 -5.05 2.31 1.56
CA THR A 118 -3.94 1.71 0.80
C THR A 118 -4.24 0.26 0.43
N LEU A 119 -4.72 -0.54 1.38
CA LEU A 119 -5.07 -1.95 1.16
C LEU A 119 -6.16 -2.11 0.10
N ILE A 120 -7.21 -1.30 0.18
CA ILE A 120 -8.32 -1.30 -0.80
C ILE A 120 -7.79 -0.98 -2.20
N ARG A 121 -7.00 0.08 -2.36
CA ARG A 121 -6.43 0.48 -3.65
C ARG A 121 -5.47 -0.57 -4.21
N MET A 122 -4.65 -1.18 -3.36
CA MET A 122 -3.76 -2.28 -3.76
C MET A 122 -4.51 -3.55 -4.17
N ASN A 123 -5.71 -3.81 -3.63
CA ASN A 123 -6.54 -4.92 -4.08
C ASN A 123 -7.05 -4.67 -5.50
N TYR A 124 -7.57 -3.46 -5.80
CA TYR A 124 -7.98 -3.11 -7.16
C TYR A 124 -6.82 -3.19 -8.14
N ALA A 125 -5.67 -2.60 -7.78
CA ALA A 125 -4.46 -2.70 -8.59
C ALA A 125 -4.06 -4.14 -8.94
N LEU A 126 -4.24 -5.07 -8.00
CA LEU A 126 -3.89 -6.46 -8.23
C LEU A 126 -4.83 -7.18 -9.18
N ILE A 127 -6.12 -6.86 -9.11
CA ILE A 127 -7.13 -7.42 -10.00
C ILE A 127 -6.79 -6.97 -11.43
N GLU A 128 -6.64 -5.66 -11.63
CA GLU A 128 -6.32 -5.10 -12.94
C GLU A 128 -4.99 -5.63 -13.50
N LEU A 129 -3.95 -5.72 -12.67
CA LEU A 129 -2.66 -6.27 -13.11
C LEU A 129 -2.75 -7.76 -13.44
N GLN A 130 -3.51 -8.54 -12.66
CA GLN A 130 -3.70 -9.95 -12.93
C GLN A 130 -4.46 -10.16 -14.25
N ASP A 131 -5.53 -9.40 -14.47
CA ASP A 131 -6.32 -9.45 -15.71
C ASP A 131 -5.47 -9.00 -16.91
N SER A 132 -4.60 -8.01 -16.72
CA SER A 132 -3.62 -7.59 -17.72
C SER A 132 -2.64 -8.70 -18.09
N LEU A 133 -2.06 -9.38 -17.10
CA LEU A 133 -1.07 -10.43 -17.34
C LEU A 133 -1.69 -11.62 -18.09
N VAL A 134 -2.89 -12.05 -17.70
CA VAL A 134 -3.62 -13.12 -18.40
C VAL A 134 -3.93 -12.70 -19.85
N SER A 135 -4.43 -11.48 -20.04
CA SER A 135 -4.76 -10.97 -21.38
C SER A 135 -3.51 -10.79 -22.26
N LEU A 136 -2.35 -10.47 -21.66
CA LEU A 136 -1.08 -10.38 -22.36
C LEU A 136 -0.62 -11.75 -22.88
N GLU A 137 -0.76 -12.81 -22.07
CA GLU A 137 -0.46 -14.18 -22.50
C GLU A 137 -1.32 -14.60 -23.69
N ASP A 138 -2.61 -14.25 -23.70
CA ASP A 138 -3.51 -14.57 -24.79
C ASP A 138 -3.21 -13.77 -26.07
N CYS A 139 -2.80 -12.50 -25.93
CA CYS A 139 -2.33 -11.69 -27.05
C CYS A 139 -1.02 -12.21 -27.65
N ASN A 140 -0.12 -12.78 -26.84
CA ASN A 140 1.15 -13.34 -27.32
C ASN A 140 1.03 -14.72 -27.99
N LYS A 141 -0.10 -15.41 -27.83
CA LYS A 141 -0.38 -16.71 -28.47
C LYS A 141 -1.00 -16.57 -29.87
N LYS A 142 -1.30 -15.35 -30.31
CA LYS A 142 -1.86 -15.04 -31.64
C LYS A 142 -0.79 -14.48 -32.55
#